data_AF-A0A933EXP8-F1
#
_entry.id   AF-A0A933EXP8-F1
#
_cell.length_a   1.000
_cell.length_b   1.000
_cell.length_c   1.000
_cell.angle_alpha   90.00
_cell.angle_beta   90.00
_cell.angle_gamma   90.00
#
_symmetry.space_group_name_H-M   'P 1'
#
loop_
_entity.id
_entity.type
_entity.pdbx_description
1 polymer ?
#
loop_
_entity_poly.entity_id
_entity_poly.type
_entity_poly.pdbx_seq_one_letter_code
_entity_poly.pdbx_strand_id
1 'polypeptide(L)' 'TITYTILYKNDGTADARNVVITDPIPSGTVYVDQSATNGGTYDADKRELKWIISTLVPNASGSVSFQARVE' A
#
# COMPACT_ATOMS: atom_id res chain seq x y z
N THR A 1 -17.72 -3.08 -2.72
CA THR A 1 -16.27 -3.19 -2.55
C THR A 1 -15.91 -2.66 -1.17
N ILE A 2 -14.85 -3.19 -0.57
CA ILE A 2 -14.25 -2.75 0.69
C ILE A 2 -13.04 -1.89 0.31
N THR A 3 -12.93 -0.72 0.90
CA THR A 3 -11.74 0.14 0.74
C THR A 3 -10.81 -0.09 1.92
N TYR A 4 -9.58 -0.50 1.62
CA TYR A 4 -8.49 -0.62 2.57
C TYR A 4 -7.63 0.64 2.51
N THR A 5 -7.27 1.19 3.66
CA THR A 5 -6.43 2.39 3.78
C THR A 5 -5.27 2.09 4.72
N ILE A 6 -4.06 2.29 4.23
CA ILE A 6 -2.81 2.13 4.98
C ILE A 6 -2.27 3.52 5.26
N LEU A 7 -2.07 3.83 6.54
CA LEU A 7 -1.43 5.05 7.01
C LEU A 7 0.01 4.73 7.38
N TYR A 8 0.95 5.56 6.97
CA TYR A 8 2.36 5.41 7.32
C TYR A 8 2.96 6.74 7.75
N LYS A 9 4.01 6.67 8.57
CA LYS A 9 4.77 7.82 9.04
C LYS A 9 6.23 7.43 9.28
N ASN A 10 7.15 8.34 8.98
CA ASN A 10 8.53 8.23 9.43
C ASN A 10 8.66 8.93 10.79
N ASP A 11 8.66 8.16 11.89
CA ASP A 11 8.89 8.68 13.25
C ASP A 11 10.38 8.83 13.60
N GLY A 12 11.28 8.53 12.65
CA GLY A 12 12.72 8.71 12.82
C GLY A 12 13.17 10.16 12.66
N THR A 13 14.44 10.39 12.98
CA THR A 13 15.11 11.70 12.84
C THR A 13 15.87 11.87 11.52
N ALA A 14 15.90 10.84 10.66
CA ALA A 14 16.56 10.84 9.37
C ALA A 14 15.62 10.38 8.23
N ASP A 15 15.97 10.70 6.99
CA ASP A 15 15.23 10.27 5.80
C ASP A 15 15.14 8.75 5.72
N ALA A 16 13.91 8.23 5.58
CA ALA A 16 13.69 6.85 5.19
C ALA A 16 13.69 6.77 3.66
N ARG A 17 14.64 6.03 3.08
CA ARG A 17 14.79 5.89 1.62
C ARG A 17 14.36 4.51 1.16
N ASN A 18 13.77 4.44 -0.03
CA ASN A 18 13.27 3.20 -0.64
C ASN A 18 12.33 2.42 0.28
N VAL A 19 11.36 3.13 0.88
CA VAL A 19 10.37 2.50 1.76
C VAL A 19 9.45 1.64 0.90
N VAL A 20 9.31 0.37 1.28
CA VAL A 20 8.43 -0.59 0.61
C VAL A 20 7.28 -0.92 1.54
N ILE A 21 6.06 -0.74 1.05
CA ILE A 21 4.83 -1.14 1.74
C ILE A 21 4.26 -2.33 0.97
N THR A 22 3.99 -3.44 1.66
CA THR A 22 3.38 -4.65 1.10
C THR A 22 2.12 -5.00 1.88
N ASP A 23 1.03 -5.33 1.18
CA ASP A 23 -0.26 -5.67 1.79
C ASP A 23 -0.94 -6.84 1.05
N PRO A 24 -1.08 -8.02 1.69
CA PRO A 24 -1.74 -9.19 1.10
C PRO A 24 -3.25 -8.99 0.95
N ILE A 25 -3.82 -9.44 -0.18
CA ILE A 25 -5.27 -9.40 -0.40
C ILE A 25 -5.96 -10.39 0.55
N PRO A 26 -6.89 -9.93 1.41
CA PRO A 26 -7.55 -10.81 2.38
C PRO A 26 -8.29 -11.99 1.73
N SER A 27 -8.29 -13.13 2.41
CA SER A 27 -9.06 -14.31 2.00
C SER A 27 -10.56 -13.99 1.90
N GLY A 28 -11.24 -14.53 0.89
CA GLY A 28 -12.65 -14.21 0.62
C GLY A 28 -12.87 -12.85 -0.06
N THR A 29 -11.79 -12.21 -0.50
CA THR A 29 -11.84 -11.01 -1.32
C THR A 29 -10.92 -11.12 -2.52
N VAL A 30 -11.21 -10.35 -3.56
CA VAL A 30 -10.35 -10.15 -4.71
C VAL A 30 -10.10 -8.68 -4.97
N TYR A 31 -8.88 -8.37 -5.38
CA TYR A 31 -8.47 -7.01 -5.73
C TYR A 31 -9.33 -6.43 -6.85
N VAL A 32 -9.67 -5.15 -6.74
CA VAL A 32 -10.28 -4.39 -7.82
C VAL A 32 -9.16 -3.77 -8.63
N ASP A 33 -8.99 -4.22 -9.87
CA ASP A 33 -7.93 -3.74 -10.76
C ASP A 33 -7.87 -2.21 -10.84
N GLN A 34 -6.64 -1.69 -10.80
CA GLN A 34 -6.32 -0.26 -10.86
C GLN A 34 -6.90 0.59 -9.73
N SER A 35 -7.47 -0.01 -8.68
CA SER A 35 -7.99 0.73 -7.52
C SER A 35 -6.90 1.23 -6.57
N ALA A 36 -5.67 0.76 -6.74
CA ALA A 36 -4.56 1.12 -5.85
C ALA A 36 -4.08 2.55 -6.12
N THR A 37 -4.03 3.36 -5.07
CA THR A 37 -3.54 4.74 -5.17
C THR A 37 -2.02 4.80 -5.23
N ASN A 38 -1.47 5.95 -5.60
CA ASN A 38 -0.03 6.24 -5.58
C ASN A 38 0.86 5.20 -6.31
N GLY A 39 0.35 4.62 -7.39
CA GLY A 39 1.11 3.68 -8.23
C GLY A 39 1.34 2.31 -7.59
N GLY A 40 0.46 1.87 -6.68
CA GLY A 40 0.50 0.52 -6.13
C GLY A 40 0.44 -0.54 -7.22
N THR A 41 1.29 -1.57 -7.09
CA THR A 41 1.40 -2.67 -8.05
C THR A 41 0.88 -3.95 -7.43
N TYR A 42 -0.04 -4.64 -8.10
CA TYR A 42 -0.57 -5.92 -7.67
C TYR A 42 0.25 -7.07 -8.27
N ASP A 43 0.75 -7.95 -7.41
CA ASP A 43 1.36 -9.23 -7.77
C ASP A 43 0.29 -10.32 -7.61
N ALA A 44 -0.23 -10.82 -8.75
CA ALA A 44 -1.30 -11.83 -8.76
C ALA A 44 -0.83 -13.21 -8.28
N ASP A 45 0.45 -13.54 -8.48
CA ASP A 45 1.03 -14.82 -8.04
C ASP A 45 1.14 -14.88 -6.53
N LYS A 46 1.48 -13.75 -5.89
CA LYS A 46 1.55 -13.63 -4.43
C LYS A 46 0.25 -13.16 -3.77
N ARG A 47 -0.71 -12.68 -4.56
CA ARG A 47 -1.93 -11.98 -4.11
C ARG A 47 -1.62 -10.83 -3.15
N GLU A 48 -0.72 -9.93 -3.54
CA GLU A 48 -0.23 -8.84 -2.68
C GLU A 48 -0.10 -7.52 -3.45
N LEU A 49 -0.39 -6.40 -2.79
CA LEU A 49 -0.12 -5.05 -3.27
C LEU A 49 1.22 -4.54 -2.75
N LYS A 50 1.96 -3.84 -3.61
CA LYS A 50 3.23 -3.21 -3.28
C LYS A 50 3.28 -1.74 -3.68
N TRP A 51 3.69 -0.88 -2.75
CA TRP A 51 4.04 0.52 -2.99
C TRP A 51 5.51 0.78 -2.69
N ILE A 52 6.12 1.70 -3.44
CA ILE A 52 7.48 2.15 -3.23
C ILE A 52 7.46 3.66 -3.04
N ILE A 53 7.99 4.11 -1.91
CA ILE A 53 8.18 5.54 -1.59
C ILE A 53 9.68 5.80 -1.62
N SER A 54 10.13 6.59 -2.60
CA SER A 54 11.57 6.84 -2.82
C SER A 54 12.25 7.47 -1.62
N THR A 55 11.61 8.48 -1.02
CA THR A 55 12.09 9.17 0.19
C THR A 55 10.91 9.63 1.03
N LEU A 56 10.94 9.29 2.31
CA LEU A 56 10.02 9.78 3.33
C LEU A 56 10.84 10.53 4.40
N VAL A 57 10.79 11.86 4.37
CA VAL A 57 11.56 12.73 5.27
C VAL A 57 11.10 12.56 6.74
N PRO A 58 11.92 12.96 7.74
CA PRO A 58 11.54 12.89 9.16
C PRO A 58 10.18 13.52 9.44
N ASN A 59 9.36 12.86 10.25
CA ASN A 59 7.99 13.24 10.62
C ASN A 59 6.96 13.30 9.48
N ALA A 60 7.34 13.05 8.23
CA ALA A 60 6.38 12.97 7.14
C ALA A 60 5.50 11.72 7.28
N SER A 61 4.23 11.88 6.92
CA SER A 61 3.25 10.82 6.85
C SER A 61 2.55 10.83 5.49
N GLY A 62 1.87 9.74 5.19
CA GLY A 62 1.04 9.62 4.02
C GLY A 62 0.05 8.47 4.15
N SER A 63 -0.72 8.28 3.09
CA SER A 63 -1.64 7.17 2.96
C SER A 63 -1.57 6.55 1.58
N VAL A 64 -1.84 5.26 1.52
CA VAL A 64 -2.17 4.53 0.30
C VAL A 64 -3.44 3.73 0.54
N SER A 65 -4.13 3.38 -0.51
CA SER A 65 -5.39 2.66 -0.44
C SER A 65 -5.59 1.78 -1.66
N PHE A 66 -6.44 0.78 -1.50
CA PHE A 66 -6.93 -0.05 -2.59
C PHE A 66 -8.35 -0.53 -2.30
N GLN A 67 -9.03 -1.06 -3.30
CA GLN A 67 -10.33 -1.69 -3.14
C GLN A 67 -10.26 -3.18 -3.37
N ALA A 68 -11.04 -3.93 -2.59
CA ALA A 68 -11.31 -5.35 -2.82
C ALA A 68 -12.83 -5.58 -2.96
N ARG A 69 -13.25 -6.57 -3.73
CA ARG A 69 -14.64 -7.06 -3.73
C ARG A 69 -14.70 -8.37 -2.95
N VAL A 70 -15.76 -8.56 -2.18
CA VAL A 70 -16.04 -9.82 -1.50
C VAL A 70 -16.46 -10.85 -2.55
N GLU A 71 -15.96 -12.07 -2.41
CA GLU A 71 -16.41 -13.24 -3.19
C GLU A 71 -17.51 -14.03 -2.48
#